data_AF-A0A183QDN7-F1
#
_entry.id   AF-A0A183QDN7-F1
#
_cell.length_a   1.000
_cell.length_b   1.000
_cell.length_c   1.000
_cell.angle_alpha   90.00
_cell.angle_beta   90.00
_cell.angle_gamma   90.00
#
_symmetry.space_group_name_H-M   'P 1'
#
loop_
_entity.id
_entity.type
_entity.pdbx_description
1 polymer ?
#
loop_
_entity_poly.entity_id
_entity_poly.type
_entity_poly.pdbx_seq_one_letter_code
_entity_poly.pdbx_strand_id
1 'polypeptide(L)'
;MPIRKETTRHHLRDIIHKERIQKAKERRIKRKQRKESGAPAGIPQTLESLRTVDETIVPKDDEEVVIEHETDEFSSIFNGEITPKILLTHSDRVCPRTIGFCKELSMVIPNVQLVARWHLPLKKIIPMAIERQFTCLIIVNEDQKKINTLVVSHLPNGPTATFRLTNVLLRREMRSAKKVKYIESNVIPHLITTRFMTRLGLRTERILSSLFPNESRLPPQPHSRTIVFHNQRDYIFFRHYRYIHRNTTNAHNDDDDDENKNEGKHNTENITMNEVGPKFTLKLRSIQLGTFDSQYGNYEWVRKRTEIGRSRRTFVL
;
A
#
# COMPACT_ATOMS: atom_id res chain seq x y z
N MET A 1 -19.55 37.13 44.96
CA MET A 1 -19.06 36.74 43.61
C MET A 1 -17.75 35.98 43.80
N PRO A 2 -17.68 34.64 43.65
CA PRO A 2 -16.40 33.95 43.80
C PRO A 2 -15.56 34.15 42.54
N ILE A 3 -14.36 34.65 42.76
CA ILE A 3 -13.32 35.01 41.78
C ILE A 3 -12.91 33.77 40.99
N ARG A 4 -13.10 33.78 39.66
CA ARG A 4 -12.57 32.75 38.75
C ARG A 4 -11.04 32.78 38.83
N LYS A 5 -10.44 31.82 39.55
CA LYS A 5 -8.99 31.58 39.49
C LYS A 5 -8.64 31.23 38.05
N GLU A 6 -7.80 32.04 37.40
CA GLU A 6 -7.25 31.73 36.09
C GLU A 6 -6.49 30.41 36.18
N THR A 7 -7.08 29.37 35.60
CA THR A 7 -6.49 28.04 35.62
C THR A 7 -5.26 28.05 34.73
N THR A 8 -4.09 27.87 35.32
CA THR A 8 -2.84 27.72 34.57
C THR A 8 -2.97 26.57 33.55
N ARG A 9 -2.21 26.63 32.45
CA ARG A 9 -2.20 25.57 31.41
C ARG A 9 -1.97 24.17 31.99
N HIS A 10 -1.24 24.06 33.09
CA HIS A 10 -1.02 22.80 33.80
C HIS A 10 -2.31 22.28 34.45
N HIS A 11 -3.04 23.14 35.16
CA HIS A 11 -4.29 22.78 35.81
C HIS A 11 -5.36 22.32 34.80
N LEU A 12 -5.45 22.99 33.64
CA LEU A 12 -6.34 22.56 32.55
C LEU A 12 -5.97 21.16 32.01
N ARG A 13 -4.67 20.85 31.88
CA ARG A 13 -4.21 19.51 31.47
C ARG A 13 -4.60 18.45 32.50
N ASP A 14 -4.48 18.76 33.79
CA ASP A 14 -4.83 17.85 34.86
C ASP A 14 -6.34 17.57 34.91
N ILE A 15 -7.18 18.59 34.69
CA ILE A 15 -8.64 18.44 34.58
C ILE A 15 -8.97 17.52 33.40
N ILE A 16 -8.43 17.80 32.20
CA ILE A 16 -8.66 16.99 31.00
C ILE A 16 -8.19 15.54 31.21
N HIS A 17 -7.08 15.34 31.93
CA HIS A 17 -6.57 14.01 32.24
C HIS A 17 -7.50 13.25 33.20
N LYS A 18 -7.97 13.90 34.27
CA LYS A 18 -8.95 13.32 35.22
C LYS A 18 -10.26 12.96 34.52
N GLU A 19 -10.78 13.84 33.67
CA GLU A 19 -11.98 13.57 32.87
C GLU A 19 -11.81 12.37 31.92
N ARG A 20 -10.63 12.24 31.29
CA ARG A 20 -10.32 11.09 30.43
C ARG A 20 -10.32 9.78 31.23
N ILE A 21 -9.73 9.78 32.44
CA ILE A 21 -9.73 8.62 33.33
C ILE A 21 -11.16 8.25 33.72
N GLN A 22 -11.98 9.23 34.09
CA GLN A 22 -13.36 9.01 34.50
C GLN A 22 -14.20 8.40 33.36
N LYS A 23 -14.12 8.99 32.15
CA LYS A 23 -14.77 8.44 30.95
C LYS A 23 -14.29 7.01 30.61
N ALA A 24 -13.01 6.70 30.85
CA ALA A 24 -12.49 5.36 30.64
C ALA A 24 -13.05 4.35 31.67
N LYS A 25 -13.19 4.74 32.94
CA LYS A 25 -13.82 3.93 33.98
C LYS A 25 -15.29 3.65 33.67
N GLU A 26 -16.06 4.67 33.28
CA GLU A 26 -17.47 4.52 32.89
C GLU A 26 -17.64 3.58 31.68
N ARG A 27 -16.77 3.70 30.66
CA ARG A 27 -16.77 2.78 29.51
C ARG A 27 -16.48 1.34 29.93
N ARG A 28 -15.58 1.13 30.91
CA ARG A 28 -15.26 -0.21 31.43
C ARG A 28 -16.45 -0.81 32.17
N ILE A 29 -17.16 -0.02 32.99
CA ILE A 29 -18.37 -0.45 33.70
C ILE A 29 -19.47 -0.82 32.69
N LYS A 30 -19.76 0.05 31.71
CA LYS A 30 -20.72 -0.25 30.64
C LYS A 30 -20.36 -1.51 29.85
N ARG A 31 -19.07 -1.76 29.60
CA ARG A 31 -18.60 -2.99 28.94
C ARG A 31 -18.82 -4.23 29.80
N LYS A 32 -18.67 -4.13 31.13
CA LYS A 32 -18.93 -5.22 32.08
C LYS A 32 -20.42 -5.55 32.12
N GLN A 33 -21.27 -4.53 32.30
CA GLN A 33 -22.73 -4.65 32.26
C GLN A 33 -23.22 -5.27 30.95
N ARG A 34 -22.62 -4.86 29.81
CA ARG A 34 -22.95 -5.46 28.50
C ARG A 34 -22.60 -6.94 28.43
N LYS A 35 -21.43 -7.34 28.94
CA LYS A 35 -21.02 -8.75 28.98
C LYS A 35 -21.97 -9.59 29.85
N GLU A 36 -22.38 -9.05 31.00
CA GLU A 36 -23.35 -9.68 31.90
C GLU A 36 -24.74 -9.81 31.25
N SER A 37 -25.16 -8.82 30.46
CA SER A 37 -26.45 -8.84 29.75
C SER A 37 -26.52 -9.74 28.51
N GLY A 38 -25.40 -10.33 28.05
CA GLY A 38 -25.37 -11.17 26.84
C GLY A 38 -25.66 -10.44 25.50
N ALA A 39 -25.92 -9.13 25.51
CA ALA A 39 -26.25 -8.37 24.31
C ALA A 39 -25.08 -8.38 23.29
N PRO A 40 -25.33 -8.66 22.00
CA PRO A 40 -24.29 -8.75 20.99
C PRO A 40 -23.49 -7.44 20.94
N ALA A 41 -22.17 -7.55 20.80
CA ALA A 41 -21.31 -6.39 20.67
C ALA A 41 -21.62 -5.65 19.37
N GLY A 42 -22.11 -4.42 19.47
CA GLY A 42 -22.40 -3.56 18.33
C GLY A 42 -21.11 -3.26 17.60
N ILE A 43 -21.22 -3.09 16.28
CA ILE A 43 -20.09 -2.87 15.40
C ILE A 43 -19.33 -1.63 15.91
N PRO A 44 -18.01 -1.74 16.17
CA PRO A 44 -17.24 -0.61 16.67
C PRO A 44 -17.23 0.51 15.63
N GLN A 45 -17.64 1.71 16.01
CA GLN A 45 -17.52 2.90 15.17
C GLN A 45 -16.03 3.25 14.99
N THR A 46 -15.44 2.75 13.91
CA THR A 46 -14.09 3.10 13.49
C THR A 46 -14.09 4.41 12.71
N LEU A 47 -12.92 5.02 12.50
CA LEU A 47 -12.82 6.20 11.61
C LEU A 47 -13.29 5.90 10.18
N GLU A 48 -13.24 4.64 9.75
CA GLU A 48 -13.74 4.20 8.44
C GLU A 48 -15.26 4.17 8.42
N SER A 49 -15.89 3.61 9.46
CA SER A 49 -17.36 3.59 9.59
C SER A 49 -17.95 5.00 9.73
N LEU A 50 -17.18 5.94 10.26
CA LEU A 50 -17.57 7.36 10.38
C LEU A 50 -17.03 8.20 9.23
N ARG A 51 -16.60 7.59 8.12
CA ARG A 51 -16.11 8.29 6.92
C ARG A 51 -17.22 9.22 6.40
N THR A 52 -16.84 10.45 6.06
CA THR A 52 -17.74 11.32 5.28
C THR A 52 -17.83 10.75 3.89
N VAL A 53 -19.03 10.47 3.40
CA VAL A 53 -19.25 10.01 2.03
C VAL A 53 -18.64 11.05 1.09
N ASP A 54 -17.82 10.58 0.16
CA ASP A 54 -17.20 11.39 -0.86
C ASP A 54 -18.02 11.21 -2.14
N GLU A 55 -18.38 12.31 -2.79
CA GLU A 55 -19.19 12.32 -4.01
C GLU A 55 -18.45 11.65 -5.19
N THR A 56 -17.12 11.58 -5.12
CA THR A 56 -16.26 11.00 -6.16
C THR A 56 -16.10 9.47 -6.05
N ILE A 57 -16.83 8.81 -5.14
CA ILE A 57 -16.85 7.35 -5.05
C ILE A 57 -17.55 6.78 -6.28
N VAL A 58 -16.83 5.96 -7.02
CA VAL A 58 -17.30 5.37 -8.27
C VAL A 58 -17.80 3.95 -7.99
N PRO A 59 -18.97 3.54 -8.50
CA PRO A 59 -19.35 2.14 -8.52
C PRO A 59 -18.40 1.32 -9.41
N LYS A 60 -18.27 0.03 -9.14
CA LYS A 60 -17.25 -0.82 -9.80
C LYS A 60 -17.48 -0.96 -11.32
N ASP A 61 -18.73 -0.91 -11.75
CA ASP A 61 -19.16 -1.19 -13.12
C ASP A 61 -19.64 0.09 -13.84
N ASP A 62 -19.05 1.24 -13.49
CA ASP A 62 -19.34 2.52 -14.14
C ASP A 62 -18.78 2.55 -15.56
N GLU A 63 -19.66 2.73 -16.55
CA GLU A 63 -19.31 2.74 -17.97
C GLU A 63 -18.32 3.86 -18.32
N GLU A 64 -18.42 5.04 -17.68
CA GLU A 64 -17.50 6.16 -17.95
C GLU A 64 -16.06 5.77 -17.60
N VAL A 65 -15.88 5.14 -16.43
CA VAL A 65 -14.56 4.74 -15.94
C VAL A 65 -13.97 3.61 -16.78
N VAL A 66 -14.79 2.70 -17.30
CA VAL A 66 -14.32 1.66 -18.23
C VAL A 66 -13.78 2.29 -19.51
N ILE A 67 -14.50 3.24 -20.10
CA ILE A 67 -14.07 3.95 -21.32
C ILE A 67 -12.77 4.73 -21.07
N GLU A 68 -12.66 5.41 -19.92
CA GLU A 68 -11.42 6.08 -19.54
C GLU A 68 -10.26 5.09 -19.43
N HIS A 69 -10.49 3.95 -18.79
CA HIS A 69 -9.48 2.91 -18.59
C HIS A 69 -9.01 2.24 -19.89
N GLU A 70 -9.85 2.19 -20.92
CA GLU A 70 -9.51 1.63 -22.23
C GLU A 70 -8.70 2.62 -23.09
N THR A 71 -8.88 3.93 -22.88
CA THR A 71 -8.28 4.97 -23.72
C THR A 71 -7.08 5.67 -23.08
N ASP A 72 -6.80 5.41 -21.80
CA ASP A 72 -5.73 6.09 -21.08
C ASP A 72 -4.30 5.67 -21.47
N GLU A 73 -3.33 6.32 -20.85
CA GLU A 73 -1.90 6.13 -21.10
C GLU A 73 -1.37 4.75 -20.65
N PHE A 74 -2.16 3.99 -19.91
CA PHE A 74 -1.79 2.68 -19.38
C PHE A 74 -2.43 1.51 -20.11
N SER A 75 -3.47 1.75 -20.91
CA SER A 75 -4.21 0.77 -21.70
C SER A 75 -3.32 -0.31 -22.32
N SER A 76 -2.27 0.03 -23.07
CA SER A 76 -1.34 -0.95 -23.66
C SER A 76 -0.62 -1.85 -22.66
N ILE A 77 -0.32 -1.36 -21.44
CA ILE A 77 0.27 -2.18 -20.37
C ILE A 77 -0.77 -3.12 -19.76
N PHE A 78 -2.02 -2.64 -19.61
CA PHE A 78 -3.12 -3.43 -19.09
C PHE A 78 -3.60 -4.49 -20.09
N ASN A 79 -3.57 -4.21 -21.38
CA ASN A 79 -3.89 -5.15 -22.45
C ASN A 79 -2.76 -6.19 -22.69
N GLY A 80 -1.57 -5.96 -22.12
CA GLY A 80 -0.42 -6.86 -22.25
C GLY A 80 0.37 -6.69 -23.55
N GLU A 81 0.15 -5.60 -24.30
CA GLU A 81 0.92 -5.26 -25.49
C GLU A 81 2.35 -4.84 -25.12
N ILE A 82 2.49 -4.11 -24.00
CA ILE A 82 3.76 -3.58 -23.52
C ILE A 82 4.05 -4.13 -22.12
N THR A 83 5.14 -4.87 -21.99
CA THR A 83 5.66 -5.28 -20.69
C THR A 83 6.40 -4.11 -20.03
N PRO A 84 6.04 -3.72 -18.79
CA PRO A 84 6.67 -2.58 -18.14
C PRO A 84 8.16 -2.84 -17.91
N LYS A 85 8.97 -1.84 -18.28
CA LYS A 85 10.42 -1.81 -18.09
C LYS A 85 10.76 -0.58 -17.26
N ILE A 86 11.30 -0.82 -16.07
CA ILE A 86 11.34 0.21 -15.03
C ILE A 86 12.79 0.59 -14.71
N LEU A 87 13.09 1.88 -14.76
CA LEU A 87 14.34 2.42 -14.25
C LEU A 87 14.14 2.84 -12.80
N LEU A 88 14.82 2.18 -11.86
CA LEU A 88 14.84 2.58 -10.46
C LEU A 88 16.12 3.35 -10.16
N THR A 89 16.00 4.52 -9.57
CA THR A 89 17.12 5.31 -9.09
C THR A 89 16.79 5.91 -7.73
N HIS A 90 17.80 6.48 -7.07
CA HIS A 90 17.64 7.15 -5.78
C HIS A 90 18.19 8.58 -5.84
N SER A 91 17.89 9.39 -4.82
CA SER A 91 18.54 10.68 -4.65
C SER A 91 20.06 10.52 -4.59
N ASP A 92 20.75 11.63 -4.84
CA ASP A 92 22.20 11.64 -4.81
C ASP A 92 22.74 11.45 -3.37
N ARG A 93 23.89 10.79 -3.24
CA ARG A 93 24.58 10.52 -1.95
C ARG A 93 23.69 10.00 -0.81
N VAL A 94 22.86 8.99 -1.08
CA VAL A 94 21.98 8.35 -0.08
C VAL A 94 22.72 7.42 0.88
N CYS A 95 22.12 7.16 2.04
CA CYS A 95 22.69 6.23 3.00
C CYS A 95 22.57 4.75 2.55
N PRO A 96 23.41 3.85 3.07
CA PRO A 96 23.37 2.42 2.73
C PRO A 96 22.01 1.75 2.99
N ARG A 97 21.22 2.26 3.96
CA ARG A 97 19.86 1.79 4.22
C ARG A 97 18.95 2.02 3.01
N THR A 98 19.02 3.19 2.39
CA THR A 98 18.22 3.55 1.21
C THR A 98 18.65 2.76 -0.01
N ILE A 99 19.97 2.54 -0.19
CA ILE A 99 20.49 1.65 -1.23
C ILE A 99 19.95 0.23 -1.03
N GLY A 100 19.99 -0.28 0.21
CA GLY A 100 19.41 -1.58 0.57
C GLY A 100 17.92 -1.68 0.25
N PHE A 101 17.15 -0.64 0.55
CA PHE A 101 15.73 -0.56 0.20
C PHE A 101 15.51 -0.61 -1.32
N CYS A 102 16.31 0.12 -2.10
CA CYS A 102 16.19 0.11 -3.57
C CYS A 102 16.53 -1.26 -4.16
N LYS A 103 17.55 -1.94 -3.62
CA LYS A 103 17.89 -3.32 -4.00
C LYS A 103 16.79 -4.31 -3.67
N GLU A 104 16.13 -4.16 -2.52
CA GLU A 104 14.97 -4.98 -2.18
C GLU A 104 13.80 -4.68 -3.13
N LEU A 105 13.52 -3.41 -3.44
CA LEU A 105 12.45 -3.02 -4.35
C LEU A 105 12.65 -3.58 -5.76
N SER A 106 13.88 -3.58 -6.28
CA SER A 106 14.21 -4.16 -7.59
C SER A 106 14.06 -5.68 -7.66
N MET A 107 14.04 -6.39 -6.52
CA MET A 107 13.75 -7.83 -6.47
C MET A 107 12.25 -8.14 -6.36
N VAL A 108 11.47 -7.16 -5.91
CA VAL A 108 10.03 -7.28 -5.68
C VAL A 108 9.25 -6.96 -6.94
N ILE A 109 9.58 -5.85 -7.58
CA ILE A 109 8.95 -5.43 -8.84
C ILE A 109 9.72 -6.07 -10.00
N PRO A 110 9.04 -6.79 -10.91
CA PRO A 110 9.68 -7.39 -12.08
C PRO A 110 10.22 -6.32 -13.03
N ASN A 111 11.19 -6.69 -13.88
CA ASN A 111 11.76 -5.83 -14.94
C ASN A 111 12.30 -4.47 -14.47
N VAL A 112 12.77 -4.38 -13.22
CA VAL A 112 13.42 -3.19 -12.68
C VAL A 112 14.93 -3.25 -12.91
N GLN A 113 15.47 -2.19 -13.51
CA GLN A 113 16.90 -1.92 -13.54
C GLN A 113 17.25 -0.84 -12.52
N LEU A 114 18.02 -1.21 -11.50
CA LEU A 114 18.52 -0.26 -10.50
C LEU A 114 19.80 0.42 -10.99
N VAL A 115 19.79 1.75 -11.10
CA VAL A 115 20.94 2.57 -11.51
C VAL A 115 21.15 3.72 -10.53
N ALA A 116 22.39 3.86 -10.04
CA ALA A 116 22.77 4.98 -9.21
C ALA A 116 22.83 6.29 -10.02
N ARG A 117 22.45 7.41 -9.41
CA ARG A 117 22.27 8.69 -10.10
C ARG A 117 23.57 9.43 -10.41
N TRP A 118 24.63 9.26 -9.61
CA TRP A 118 25.94 9.90 -9.78
C TRP A 118 25.88 11.39 -10.18
N HIS A 119 25.24 12.23 -9.36
CA HIS A 119 25.09 13.68 -9.65
C HIS A 119 24.30 14.08 -10.92
N LEU A 120 23.73 13.12 -11.67
CA LEU A 120 22.99 13.42 -12.90
C LEU A 120 21.59 13.99 -12.58
N PRO A 121 21.20 15.14 -13.14
CA PRO A 121 19.86 15.70 -12.93
C PRO A 121 18.80 14.88 -13.66
N LEU A 122 17.59 14.83 -13.09
CA LEU A 122 16.45 14.09 -13.65
C LEU A 122 16.08 14.54 -15.07
N LYS A 123 16.22 15.85 -15.35
CA LYS A 123 15.98 16.42 -16.68
C LYS A 123 16.85 15.79 -17.78
N LYS A 124 18.02 15.24 -17.43
CA LYS A 124 18.88 14.47 -18.36
C LYS A 124 18.53 12.99 -18.37
N ILE A 125 18.16 12.42 -17.22
CA ILE A 125 17.83 10.99 -17.09
C ILE A 125 16.55 10.65 -17.87
N ILE A 126 15.52 11.50 -17.81
CA ILE A 126 14.22 11.24 -18.43
C ILE A 126 14.35 11.02 -19.96
N PRO A 127 14.99 11.91 -20.75
CA PRO A 127 15.22 11.68 -22.17
C PRO A 127 16.00 10.40 -22.46
N MET A 128 17.06 10.12 -21.70
CA MET A 128 17.85 8.88 -21.86
C MET A 128 17.03 7.62 -21.53
N ALA A 129 16.12 7.71 -20.56
CA ALA A 129 15.24 6.60 -20.21
C ALA A 129 14.20 6.35 -21.31
N ILE A 130 13.66 7.41 -21.91
CA ILE A 130 12.75 7.33 -23.06
C ILE A 130 13.46 6.70 -24.27
N GLU A 131 14.67 7.14 -24.59
CA GLU A 131 15.48 6.59 -25.68
C GLU A 131 15.77 5.09 -25.50
N ARG A 132 15.97 4.66 -24.24
CA ARG A 132 16.17 3.24 -23.88
C ARG A 132 14.87 2.46 -23.67
N GLN A 133 13.74 3.03 -24.03
CA GLN A 133 12.41 2.41 -23.99
C GLN A 133 12.00 1.97 -22.57
N PHE A 134 12.38 2.73 -21.55
CA PHE A 134 11.80 2.54 -20.21
C PHE A 134 10.37 3.08 -20.19
N THR A 135 9.44 2.32 -19.62
CA THR A 135 8.04 2.72 -19.46
C THR A 135 7.82 3.53 -18.19
N CYS A 136 8.71 3.41 -17.20
CA CYS A 136 8.58 4.13 -15.94
C CYS A 136 9.93 4.40 -15.28
N LEU A 137 10.03 5.57 -14.64
CA LEU A 137 11.13 5.99 -13.78
C LEU A 137 10.64 6.06 -12.32
N ILE A 138 11.22 5.22 -11.46
CA ILE A 138 11.00 5.26 -10.02
C ILE A 138 12.18 5.94 -9.33
N ILE A 139 11.88 6.89 -8.45
CA ILE A 139 12.87 7.65 -7.69
C ILE A 139 12.59 7.52 -6.20
N VAL A 140 13.58 7.05 -5.46
CA VAL A 140 13.54 7.02 -3.98
C VAL A 140 14.38 8.17 -3.43
N ASN A 141 13.76 9.07 -2.67
CA ASN A 141 14.46 10.18 -2.01
C ASN A 141 14.61 9.94 -0.50
N GLU A 142 15.71 10.47 0.02
CA GLU A 142 16.07 10.47 1.43
C GLU A 142 16.06 11.91 1.99
N ASP A 143 15.66 12.06 3.24
CA ASP A 143 15.76 13.30 4.01
C ASP A 143 16.33 12.98 5.40
N GLN A 144 17.37 13.69 5.81
CA GLN A 144 18.08 13.46 7.09
C GLN A 144 18.39 11.98 7.38
N LYS A 145 18.96 11.26 6.40
CA LYS A 145 19.28 9.81 6.51
C LYS A 145 18.07 8.90 6.69
N LYS A 146 16.86 9.39 6.39
CA LYS A 146 15.61 8.63 6.44
C LYS A 146 14.92 8.64 5.08
N ILE A 147 14.50 7.47 4.63
CA ILE A 147 13.73 7.33 3.39
C ILE A 147 12.42 8.11 3.55
N ASN A 148 12.10 9.00 2.61
CA ASN A 148 11.01 9.97 2.77
C ASN A 148 10.00 9.98 1.62
N THR A 149 10.46 9.92 0.36
CA THR A 149 9.58 10.12 -0.80
C THR A 149 9.84 9.07 -1.87
N LEU A 150 8.77 8.55 -2.46
CA LEU A 150 8.78 7.75 -3.68
C LEU A 150 8.13 8.57 -4.78
N VAL A 151 8.81 8.76 -5.90
CA VAL A 151 8.21 9.35 -7.11
C VAL A 151 8.15 8.27 -8.17
N VAL A 152 6.98 8.14 -8.80
CA VAL A 152 6.72 7.21 -9.89
C VAL A 152 6.32 8.06 -11.09
N SER A 153 7.21 8.15 -12.08
CA SER A 153 7.00 8.93 -13.31
C SER A 153 6.87 7.96 -14.48
N HIS A 154 5.69 7.87 -15.07
CA HIS A 154 5.49 7.08 -16.27
C HIS A 154 6.00 7.81 -17.50
N LEU A 155 6.63 7.07 -18.40
CA LEU A 155 7.31 7.57 -19.60
C LEU A 155 6.63 6.97 -20.84
N PRO A 156 6.64 7.65 -22.00
CA PRO A 156 7.30 8.93 -22.27
C PRO A 156 6.52 10.16 -21.84
N ASN A 157 5.18 10.10 -21.81
CA ASN A 157 4.30 11.24 -21.52
C ASN A 157 3.27 10.93 -20.42
N GLY A 158 3.48 9.85 -19.66
CA GLY A 158 2.55 9.43 -18.60
C GLY A 158 2.62 10.31 -17.35
N PRO A 159 1.69 10.15 -16.41
CA PRO A 159 1.63 10.98 -15.21
C PRO A 159 2.75 10.65 -14.22
N THR A 160 3.00 11.60 -13.34
CA THR A 160 3.97 11.47 -12.25
C THR A 160 3.30 11.56 -10.89
N ALA A 161 3.27 10.45 -10.16
CA ALA A 161 2.75 10.39 -8.80
C ALA A 161 3.87 10.52 -7.76
N THR A 162 3.70 11.45 -6.83
CA THR A 162 4.59 11.64 -5.69
C THR A 162 3.94 11.12 -4.42
N PHE A 163 4.61 10.20 -3.74
CA PHE A 163 4.17 9.60 -2.50
C PHE A 163 5.14 9.90 -1.37
N ARG A 164 4.61 10.17 -0.17
CA ARG A 164 5.38 10.11 1.05
C ARG A 164 5.53 8.66 1.48
N LEU A 165 6.76 8.20 1.64
CA LEU A 165 7.12 6.92 2.27
C LEU A 165 7.19 7.07 3.78
N THR A 166 6.59 6.13 4.49
CA THR A 166 6.67 6.02 5.95
C THR A 166 6.73 4.55 6.37
N ASN A 167 7.19 4.28 7.59
CA ASN A 167 7.26 2.93 8.17
C ASN A 167 8.01 1.93 7.29
N VAL A 168 9.13 2.36 6.69
CA VAL A 168 9.96 1.50 5.83
C VAL A 168 10.74 0.51 6.69
N LEU A 169 10.30 -0.74 6.66
CA LEU A 169 10.94 -1.90 7.24
C LEU A 169 11.58 -2.71 6.13
N LEU A 170 12.90 -2.84 6.19
CA LEU A 170 13.64 -3.70 5.27
C LEU A 170 13.36 -5.17 5.60
N ARG A 171 13.49 -6.03 4.60
CA ARG A 171 13.33 -7.47 4.75
C ARG A 171 14.22 -8.01 5.87
N ARG A 172 15.50 -7.61 5.91
CA ARG A 172 16.46 -8.06 6.95
C ARG A 172 16.06 -7.71 8.39
N GLU A 173 15.16 -6.75 8.57
CA GLU A 173 14.66 -6.31 9.88
C GLU A 173 13.37 -7.03 10.28
N MET A 174 12.77 -7.79 9.36
CA MET A 174 11.55 -8.53 9.60
C MET A 174 11.83 -9.85 10.30
N ARG A 175 10.98 -10.19 11.27
CA ARG A 175 11.03 -11.48 11.97
C ARG A 175 10.93 -12.66 11.00
N SER A 176 10.12 -12.50 9.95
CA SER A 176 9.90 -13.51 8.91
C SER A 176 11.14 -13.84 8.06
N ALA A 177 12.16 -12.98 8.05
CA ALA A 177 13.41 -13.22 7.32
C ALA A 177 14.15 -14.48 7.81
N LYS A 178 13.89 -14.93 9.04
CA LYS A 178 14.43 -16.19 9.56
C LYS A 178 13.81 -17.42 8.90
N LYS A 179 12.58 -17.33 8.39
CA LYS A 179 11.82 -18.45 7.79
C LYS A 179 12.05 -18.58 6.29
N VAL A 180 12.16 -17.47 5.58
CA VAL A 180 12.36 -17.44 4.13
C VAL A 180 13.66 -16.73 3.82
N LYS A 181 14.63 -17.43 3.20
CA LYS A 181 16.01 -16.94 3.00
C LYS A 181 16.18 -15.98 1.83
N TYR A 182 15.33 -16.04 0.80
CA TYR A 182 15.42 -15.16 -0.38
C TYR A 182 14.05 -14.75 -0.93
N ILE A 183 14.05 -13.70 -1.75
CA ILE A 183 12.90 -13.32 -2.59
C ILE A 183 13.06 -14.05 -3.92
N GLU A 184 12.06 -14.83 -4.34
CA GLU A 184 12.08 -15.58 -5.59
C GLU A 184 11.88 -14.65 -6.79
N SER A 185 12.96 -14.07 -7.33
CA SER A 185 12.90 -13.13 -8.46
C SER A 185 12.19 -13.68 -9.70
N ASN A 186 12.26 -14.99 -9.93
CA ASN A 186 11.79 -15.65 -11.15
C ASN A 186 10.27 -15.83 -11.22
N VAL A 187 9.57 -15.72 -10.07
CA VAL A 187 8.12 -15.93 -10.01
C VAL A 187 7.42 -14.60 -10.15
N ILE A 188 6.63 -14.39 -11.21
CA ILE A 188 5.86 -13.15 -11.37
C ILE A 188 4.87 -13.01 -10.20
N PRO A 189 4.84 -11.87 -9.48
CA PRO A 189 3.95 -11.71 -8.35
C PRO A 189 2.51 -11.44 -8.79
N HIS A 190 1.53 -12.05 -8.13
CA HIS A 190 0.12 -11.66 -8.22
C HIS A 190 -0.12 -10.31 -7.50
N LEU A 191 -0.84 -9.39 -8.12
CA LEU A 191 -1.09 -8.06 -7.61
C LEU A 191 -2.50 -7.96 -7.03
N ILE A 192 -2.60 -7.52 -5.78
CA ILE A 192 -3.86 -7.26 -5.07
C ILE A 192 -3.91 -5.79 -4.67
N THR A 193 -4.84 -5.07 -5.26
CA THR A 193 -5.18 -3.68 -4.94
C THR A 193 -6.55 -3.67 -4.26
N THR A 194 -6.68 -2.98 -3.12
CA THR A 194 -7.94 -3.00 -2.35
C THR A 194 -8.28 -1.62 -1.82
N ARG A 195 -9.58 -1.29 -1.85
CA ARG A 195 -10.18 -0.07 -1.29
C ARG A 195 -9.71 1.24 -1.93
N PHE A 196 -9.41 1.21 -3.22
CA PHE A 196 -9.36 2.41 -4.04
C PHE A 196 -10.77 2.60 -4.61
N MET A 197 -11.52 3.55 -4.06
CA MET A 197 -12.96 3.68 -4.34
C MET A 197 -13.31 4.97 -5.06
N THR A 198 -12.52 6.01 -4.84
CA THR A 198 -12.73 7.31 -5.49
C THR A 198 -12.09 7.33 -6.88
N ARG A 199 -12.49 8.24 -7.77
CA ARG A 199 -11.85 8.41 -9.10
C ARG A 199 -10.34 8.66 -8.99
N LEU A 200 -9.92 9.47 -8.02
CA LEU A 200 -8.49 9.66 -7.69
C LEU A 200 -7.84 8.38 -7.15
N GLY A 201 -8.56 7.61 -6.34
CA GLY A 201 -8.15 6.30 -5.87
C GLY A 201 -7.87 5.35 -7.02
N LEU A 202 -8.79 5.22 -7.96
CA LEU A 202 -8.66 4.39 -9.16
C LEU A 202 -7.50 4.85 -10.04
N ARG A 203 -7.33 6.17 -10.27
CA ARG A 203 -6.18 6.72 -10.98
C ARG A 203 -4.85 6.36 -10.29
N THR A 204 -4.81 6.47 -8.96
CA THR A 204 -3.62 6.10 -8.16
C THR A 204 -3.34 4.60 -8.22
N GLU A 205 -4.40 3.77 -8.18
CA GLU A 205 -4.31 2.33 -8.34
C GLU A 205 -3.73 1.97 -9.70
N ARG A 206 -4.20 2.61 -10.78
CA ARG A 206 -3.69 2.39 -12.13
C ARG A 206 -2.21 2.72 -12.25
N ILE A 207 -1.79 3.86 -11.72
CA ILE A 207 -0.38 4.29 -11.70
C ILE A 207 0.51 3.28 -10.97
N LEU A 208 0.05 2.69 -9.86
CA LEU A 208 0.81 1.70 -9.11
C LEU A 208 0.78 0.32 -9.77
N SER A 209 -0.34 -0.04 -10.39
CA SER A 209 -0.57 -1.35 -10.99
C SER A 209 0.14 -1.52 -12.33
N SER A 210 0.33 -0.42 -13.09
CA SER A 210 1.10 -0.42 -14.34
C SER A 210 2.60 -0.66 -14.13
N LEU A 211 3.09 -0.67 -12.88
CA LEU A 211 4.44 -1.14 -12.54
C LEU A 211 4.58 -2.67 -12.67
N PHE A 212 3.48 -3.39 -12.79
CA PHE A 212 3.45 -4.83 -12.87
C PHE A 212 2.93 -5.28 -14.24
N PRO A 213 3.48 -6.37 -14.79
CA PRO A 213 3.08 -6.88 -16.09
C PRO A 213 1.67 -7.48 -16.00
N ASN A 214 1.07 -7.80 -17.14
CA ASN A 214 -0.32 -8.23 -17.17
C ASN A 214 -0.56 -9.55 -16.44
N GLU A 215 0.42 -10.46 -16.46
CA GLU A 215 0.35 -11.74 -15.78
C GLU A 215 0.19 -11.59 -14.26
N SER A 216 0.63 -10.47 -13.68
CA SER A 216 0.42 -10.17 -12.27
C SER A 216 -1.05 -10.02 -11.90
N ARG A 217 -1.94 -9.70 -12.84
CA ARG A 217 -3.38 -9.49 -12.60
C ARG A 217 -4.22 -10.73 -12.87
N LEU A 218 -3.62 -11.74 -13.51
CA LEU A 218 -4.28 -13.03 -13.74
C LEU A 218 -4.46 -13.82 -12.43
N PRO A 219 -5.34 -14.84 -12.42
CA PRO A 219 -5.54 -15.69 -11.26
C PRO A 219 -4.22 -16.24 -10.70
N PRO A 220 -4.04 -16.24 -9.36
CA PRO A 220 -2.80 -16.63 -8.74
C PRO A 220 -2.49 -18.11 -8.99
N GLN A 221 -1.24 -18.40 -9.31
CA GLN A 221 -0.74 -19.77 -9.44
C GLN A 221 -0.62 -20.46 -8.06
N PRO A 222 -0.63 -21.81 -7.99
CA PRO A 222 -0.52 -22.55 -6.73
C PRO A 222 0.70 -22.20 -5.87
N HIS A 223 1.83 -21.88 -6.51
CA HIS A 223 2.98 -21.24 -5.87
C HIS A 223 3.17 -19.86 -6.49
N SER A 224 2.80 -18.83 -5.74
CA SER A 224 2.90 -17.45 -6.21
C SER A 224 3.37 -16.51 -5.11
N ARG A 225 4.08 -15.47 -5.54
CA ARG A 225 4.33 -14.29 -4.71
C ARG A 225 3.13 -13.37 -4.86
N THR A 226 2.78 -12.63 -3.83
CA THR A 226 1.66 -11.69 -3.92
C THR A 226 2.05 -10.37 -3.32
N ILE A 227 1.76 -9.32 -4.07
CA ILE A 227 2.00 -7.94 -3.69
C ILE A 227 0.65 -7.32 -3.40
N VAL A 228 0.55 -6.67 -2.25
CA VAL A 228 -0.69 -6.07 -1.77
C VAL A 228 -0.49 -4.57 -1.62
N PHE A 229 -1.33 -3.80 -2.30
CA PHE A 229 -1.56 -2.39 -2.03
C PHE A 229 -2.94 -2.25 -1.38
N HIS A 230 -2.95 -2.09 -0.06
CA HIS A 230 -4.18 -1.91 0.69
C HIS A 230 -4.36 -0.44 1.07
N ASN A 231 -5.37 0.22 0.49
CA ASN A 231 -5.72 1.58 0.90
C ASN A 231 -6.58 1.54 2.17
N GLN A 232 -6.18 2.33 3.17
CA GLN A 232 -6.99 2.58 4.34
C GLN A 232 -6.72 4.01 4.82
N ARG A 233 -7.73 4.88 4.73
CA ARG A 233 -7.66 6.29 5.19
C ARG A 233 -6.55 7.11 4.52
N ASP A 234 -6.45 7.02 3.18
CA ASP A 234 -5.35 7.55 2.33
C ASP A 234 -3.96 6.94 2.59
N TYR A 235 -3.85 5.93 3.45
CA TYR A 235 -2.59 5.22 3.66
C TYR A 235 -2.61 3.95 2.84
N ILE A 236 -1.74 3.88 1.85
CA ILE A 236 -1.58 2.71 1.01
C ILE A 236 -0.50 1.85 1.64
N PHE A 237 -0.90 0.74 2.25
CA PHE A 237 0.01 -0.21 2.86
C PHE A 237 0.53 -1.17 1.81
N PHE A 238 1.84 -1.16 1.61
CA PHE A 238 2.53 -2.12 0.75
C PHE A 238 2.94 -3.35 1.56
N ARG A 239 2.56 -4.54 1.10
CA ARG A 239 3.00 -5.82 1.67
C ARG A 239 3.38 -6.78 0.55
N HIS A 240 4.33 -7.65 0.84
CA HIS A 240 4.77 -8.69 -0.08
C HIS A 240 4.79 -10.03 0.64
N TYR A 241 3.90 -10.90 0.18
CA TYR A 241 3.67 -12.25 0.69
C TYR A 241 4.14 -13.30 -0.31
N ARG A 242 4.40 -14.49 0.21
CA ARG A 242 4.52 -15.73 -0.54
C ARG A 242 3.40 -16.66 -0.08
N TYR A 243 2.65 -17.18 -1.04
CA TYR A 243 1.59 -18.14 -0.83
C TYR A 243 2.05 -19.52 -1.27
N ILE A 244 1.84 -20.52 -0.40
CA ILE A 244 2.09 -21.93 -0.70
C ILE A 244 0.81 -22.67 -0.37
N HIS A 245 0.16 -23.25 -1.39
CA HIS A 245 -0.92 -24.21 -1.19
C HIS A 245 -0.31 -25.50 -0.65
N ARG A 246 -0.82 -25.97 0.48
CA ARG A 246 -0.47 -27.26 1.05
C ARG A 246 -1.72 -28.13 1.05
N ASN A 247 -1.65 -29.22 0.31
CA ASN A 247 -2.64 -30.28 0.40
C ASN A 247 -2.25 -31.11 1.62
N THR A 248 -2.91 -30.88 2.75
CA THR A 248 -2.82 -31.81 3.86
C THR A 248 -3.79 -32.94 3.58
N THR A 249 -3.29 -34.05 3.06
CA THR A 249 -3.98 -35.33 3.25
C THR A 249 -3.92 -35.60 4.75
N ASN A 250 -5.06 -35.58 5.44
CA ASN A 250 -5.12 -36.06 6.82
C ASN A 250 -4.77 -37.56 6.78
N ALA A 251 -3.48 -37.90 6.88
CA ALA A 251 -3.04 -39.20 7.35
C ALA A 251 -3.20 -39.14 8.87
N HIS A 252 -4.41 -39.42 9.34
CA HIS A 252 -4.50 -40.02 10.66
C HIS A 252 -3.75 -41.35 10.55
N ASN A 253 -2.62 -41.44 11.26
CA ASN A 253 -2.15 -42.72 11.76
C ASN A 253 -3.12 -43.08 12.89
N ASP A 254 -4.33 -43.51 12.52
CA ASP A 254 -5.19 -44.25 13.44
C ASP A 254 -4.65 -45.68 13.39
N ASP A 255 -3.77 -46.01 14.33
CA ASP A 255 -3.47 -47.39 14.71
C ASP A 255 -4.67 -47.95 15.50
N ASP A 256 -5.88 -47.88 14.94
CA ASP A 256 -7.08 -48.47 15.53
C ASP A 256 -7.88 -49.19 14.42
N ASP A 257 -7.91 -50.51 14.55
CA ASP A 257 -8.63 -51.49 13.74
C ASP A 257 -10.15 -51.25 13.78
N ASP A 258 -10.70 -50.48 12.84
CA ASP A 258 -12.15 -50.47 12.62
C ASP A 258 -12.52 -50.34 11.13
N GLU A 259 -12.98 -51.45 10.56
CA GLU A 259 -13.06 -51.73 9.12
C GLU A 259 -14.25 -51.09 8.40
N ASN A 260 -14.85 -50.01 8.94
CA ASN A 260 -16.05 -49.43 8.33
C ASN A 260 -16.24 -47.94 8.66
N LYS A 261 -15.59 -47.06 7.89
CA LYS A 261 -15.97 -45.64 7.71
C LYS A 261 -15.25 -45.02 6.50
N ASN A 262 -15.60 -45.47 5.30
CA ASN A 262 -15.26 -44.76 4.06
C ASN A 262 -16.33 -43.70 3.75
N GLU A 263 -16.38 -42.62 4.52
CA GLU A 263 -17.14 -41.41 4.13
C GLU A 263 -16.30 -40.14 4.35
N GLY A 264 -15.92 -39.52 3.23
CA GLY A 264 -15.57 -38.10 3.19
C GLY A 264 -14.15 -37.70 3.58
N LYS A 265 -13.12 -38.14 2.83
CA LYS A 265 -11.83 -37.43 2.79
C LYS A 265 -12.02 -36.04 2.18
N HIS A 266 -12.42 -35.06 2.98
CA HIS A 266 -12.37 -33.66 2.58
C HIS A 266 -10.91 -33.22 2.47
N ASN A 267 -10.42 -33.00 1.25
CA ASN A 267 -9.16 -32.28 1.03
C ASN A 267 -9.31 -30.86 1.58
N THR A 268 -8.89 -30.63 2.82
CA THR A 268 -8.73 -29.26 3.33
C THR A 268 -7.47 -28.65 2.72
N GLU A 269 -7.66 -27.84 1.69
CA GLU A 269 -6.59 -27.00 1.15
C GLU A 269 -6.17 -25.97 2.19
N ASN A 270 -4.95 -26.11 2.70
CA ASN A 270 -4.41 -25.22 3.72
C ASN A 270 -3.42 -24.25 3.07
N ILE A 271 -3.71 -22.95 3.17
CA ILE A 271 -2.86 -21.92 2.60
C ILE A 271 -1.89 -21.41 3.66
N THR A 272 -0.59 -21.53 3.39
CA THR A 272 0.44 -20.93 4.25
C THR A 272 0.94 -19.65 3.62
N MET A 273 0.81 -18.54 4.35
CA MET A 273 1.25 -17.22 3.92
C MET A 273 2.45 -16.75 4.75
N ASN A 274 3.53 -16.37 4.09
CA ASN A 274 4.71 -15.78 4.73
C ASN A 274 5.02 -14.41 4.13
N GLU A 275 5.33 -13.42 4.97
CA GLU A 275 5.84 -12.13 4.48
C GLU A 275 7.32 -12.25 4.11
N VAL A 276 7.67 -11.83 2.90
CA VAL A 276 9.01 -12.06 2.32
C VAL A 276 9.73 -10.80 1.87
N GLY A 277 9.01 -9.72 1.55
CA GLY A 277 9.60 -8.47 1.08
C GLY A 277 9.50 -7.30 2.08
N PRO A 278 10.04 -6.12 1.72
CA PRO A 278 9.96 -4.93 2.57
C PRO A 278 8.51 -4.53 2.83
N LYS A 279 8.32 -3.81 3.95
CA LYS A 279 7.05 -3.18 4.29
C LYS A 279 7.22 -1.69 4.29
N PHE A 280 6.26 -0.99 3.73
CA PHE A 280 6.20 0.46 3.84
C PHE A 280 4.76 0.93 3.67
N THR A 281 4.55 2.20 3.95
CA THR A 281 3.26 2.87 3.79
C THR A 281 3.47 4.09 2.92
N LEU A 282 2.70 4.15 1.83
CA LEU A 282 2.66 5.30 0.93
C LEU A 282 1.49 6.21 1.31
N LYS A 283 1.70 7.50 1.10
CA LYS A 283 0.63 8.50 1.16
C LYS A 283 0.75 9.44 -0.02
N LEU A 284 -0.26 9.49 -0.87
CA LEU A 284 -0.26 10.34 -2.05
C LEU A 284 -0.11 11.82 -1.66
N ARG A 285 0.78 12.51 -2.36
CA ARG A 285 1.05 13.95 -2.20
C ARG A 285 0.59 14.74 -3.40
N SER A 286 0.85 14.26 -4.60
CA SER A 286 0.44 14.89 -5.83
C SER A 286 0.46 13.89 -6.98
N ILE A 287 -0.34 14.18 -8.00
CA ILE A 287 -0.29 13.58 -9.33
C ILE A 287 -0.09 14.74 -10.31
N GLN A 288 0.98 14.65 -11.08
CA GLN A 288 1.33 15.59 -12.13
C GLN A 288 0.99 14.98 -13.49
N LEU A 289 0.45 15.79 -14.39
CA LEU A 289 0.25 15.45 -15.79
C LEU A 289 1.61 15.50 -16.50
N GLY A 290 1.98 14.39 -17.14
CA GLY A 290 3.28 14.21 -17.77
C GLY A 290 4.41 13.84 -16.81
N THR A 291 5.61 13.76 -17.39
CA THR A 291 6.82 13.35 -16.69
C THR A 291 7.24 14.35 -15.61
N PHE A 292 8.16 13.92 -14.72
CA PHE A 292 8.61 14.74 -13.61
C PHE A 292 9.18 16.11 -14.06
N ASP A 293 8.45 17.17 -13.75
CA ASP A 293 8.89 18.57 -13.88
C ASP A 293 8.58 19.34 -12.59
N SER A 294 9.63 19.82 -11.92
CA SER A 294 9.51 20.55 -10.67
C SER A 294 9.18 22.04 -10.82
N GLN A 295 9.31 22.62 -12.02
CA GLN A 295 9.16 24.07 -12.23
C GLN A 295 7.81 24.42 -12.85
N TYR A 296 7.44 23.75 -13.94
CA TYR A 296 6.24 24.08 -14.73
C TYR A 296 5.25 22.93 -14.82
N GLY A 297 5.36 21.98 -13.89
CA GLY A 297 4.50 20.81 -13.84
C GLY A 297 3.03 21.15 -13.65
N ASN A 298 2.19 20.72 -14.59
CA ASN A 298 0.74 20.78 -14.44
C ASN A 298 0.26 19.66 -13.53
N TYR A 299 -0.45 19.99 -12.46
CA TYR A 299 -0.93 19.00 -11.50
C TYR A 299 -2.38 18.64 -11.75
N GLU A 300 -2.65 17.35 -11.92
CA GLU A 300 -4.00 16.78 -11.88
C GLU A 300 -4.56 16.89 -10.45
N TRP A 301 -3.73 16.56 -9.46
CA TRP A 301 -4.11 16.63 -8.06
C TRP A 301 -2.93 16.99 -7.15
N VAL A 302 -3.18 17.82 -6.14
CA VAL A 302 -2.20 18.14 -5.08
C VAL A 302 -2.89 18.11 -3.73
N ARG A 303 -2.26 17.46 -2.75
CA ARG A 303 -2.75 17.43 -1.38
C ARG A 303 -2.62 18.81 -0.71
N LYS A 304 -3.63 19.66 -0.87
CA LYS A 304 -3.72 20.95 -0.18
C LYS A 304 -4.40 20.80 1.18
N ARG A 305 -3.67 21.09 2.26
CA ARG A 305 -4.18 20.98 3.64
C ARG A 305 -5.31 21.98 3.95
N THR A 306 -5.37 23.07 3.19
CA THR A 306 -6.40 24.10 3.30
C THR A 306 -7.74 23.62 2.75
N GLU A 307 -7.72 22.93 1.61
CA GLU A 307 -8.92 22.50 0.87
C GLU A 307 -9.54 21.21 1.46
N ILE A 308 -8.72 20.21 1.80
CA ILE A 308 -9.21 18.93 2.39
C ILE A 308 -9.76 19.14 3.82
N GLY A 309 -9.53 20.33 4.39
CA GLY A 309 -9.91 20.67 5.75
C GLY A 309 -9.09 19.92 6.81
N ARG A 310 -9.44 20.14 8.08
CA ARG A 310 -8.82 19.46 9.24
C ARG A 310 -9.56 18.18 9.66
N SER A 311 -10.61 17.80 8.90
CA SER A 311 -11.40 16.62 9.19
C SER A 311 -10.53 15.37 9.13
N ARG A 312 -10.65 14.50 10.14
CA ARG A 312 -9.95 13.22 10.20
C ARG A 312 -10.78 12.08 9.58
N ARG A 313 -11.92 12.42 8.97
CA ARG A 313 -12.92 11.49 8.41
C ARG A 313 -13.07 11.61 6.90
N THR A 314 -12.39 12.57 6.30
CA THR A 314 -12.38 12.82 4.85
C THR A 314 -11.15 12.15 4.26
N PHE A 315 -11.36 11.31 3.26
CA PHE A 315 -10.34 10.51 2.59
C PHE A 315 -10.61 10.57 1.09
N VAL A 316 -9.54 10.71 0.30
CA VAL A 316 -9.57 11.08 -1.13
C VAL A 316 -9.12 9.94 -2.04
N LEU A 317 -8.81 8.78 -1.46
CA LEU A 317 -8.48 7.54 -2.17
C LEU A 317 -9.61 6.52 -1.93
#